data_AF-A0A0C2Z099-F1
#
_entry.id   AF-A0A0C2Z099-F1
#
_cell.length_a   1.000
_cell.length_b   1.000
_cell.length_c   1.000
_cell.angle_alpha   90.00
_cell.angle_beta   90.00
_cell.angle_gamma   90.00
#
_symmetry.space_group_name_H-M   'P 1'
#
loop_
_entity.id
_entity.type
_entity.pdbx_description
1 polymer ?
#
loop_
_entity_poly.entity_id
_entity_poly.type
_entity_poly.pdbx_seq_one_letter_code
_entity_poly.pdbx_strand_id
1 'polypeptide(L)' 'MPDVPNQVWSMDFMADRLEDGRAFRLLNVLDDFNREGLGIEVDYRPFKKGNDRNRL' A
#
# COMPACT_ATOMS: atom_id res chain seq x y z
N MET A 1 -7.33 -10.66 24.13
CA MET A 1 -6.22 -10.51 23.17
C MET A 1 -5.83 -11.91 22.73
N PRO A 2 -5.38 -12.14 21.49
CA PRO A 2 -4.98 -13.48 21.05
C PRO A 2 -3.85 -14.02 21.94
N ASP A 3 -3.84 -15.34 22.17
CA ASP A 3 -2.93 -16.01 23.11
C ASP A 3 -1.83 -16.81 22.38
N VAL A 4 -1.93 -16.94 21.05
CA VAL A 4 -0.95 -17.62 20.18
C VAL A 4 -0.78 -16.87 18.84
N PRO A 5 0.39 -16.97 18.16
CA PRO A 5 0.59 -16.39 16.83
C PRO A 5 -0.38 -16.94 15.78
N ASN A 6 -0.61 -16.17 14.71
CA ASN A 6 -1.45 -16.54 13.56
C ASN A 6 -2.93 -16.82 13.86
N GLN A 7 -3.45 -16.30 14.98
CA GLN A 7 -4.85 -16.51 15.35
C GLN A 7 -5.76 -15.37 14.87
N VAL A 8 -5.25 -14.14 14.85
CA VAL A 8 -5.97 -12.94 14.44
C VAL A 8 -5.02 -12.04 13.64
N TRP A 9 -5.49 -11.55 12.50
CA TRP A 9 -4.75 -10.64 11.63
C TRP A 9 -5.51 -9.35 11.39
N SER A 10 -4.78 -8.25 11.41
CA SER A 10 -5.29 -6.93 11.03
C SER A 10 -4.74 -6.52 9.66
N MET A 11 -5.59 -5.92 8.83
CA MET A 11 -5.22 -5.44 7.49
C MET A 11 -5.67 -3.99 7.30
N ASP A 12 -4.80 -3.15 6.75
CA ASP A 12 -5.11 -1.76 6.44
C ASP A 12 -4.55 -1.34 5.07
N PHE A 13 -5.27 -0.44 4.40
CA PHE A 13 -4.85 0.15 3.13
C PHE A 13 -4.51 1.63 3.34
N MET A 14 -3.25 1.97 3.10
CA MET A 14 -2.79 3.36 3.10
C MET A 14 -2.57 3.82 1.66
N ALA A 15 -2.90 5.07 1.35
CA ALA A 15 -2.65 5.68 0.04
C ALA A 15 -1.90 7.00 0.22
N ASP A 16 -0.83 7.21 -0.55
CA ASP A 16 -0.02 8.42 -0.52
C ASP A 16 0.57 8.73 -1.91
N ARG A 17 1.29 9.85 -2.06
CA ARG A 17 1.89 10.30 -3.32
C ARG A 17 3.37 10.57 -3.17
N LEU A 18 4.14 10.14 -4.17
CA LEU A 18 5.53 10.53 -4.34
C LEU A 18 5.63 12.02 -4.72
N GLU A 19 6.82 12.60 -4.55
CA GLU A 19 7.10 14.00 -4.92
C GLU A 19 6.81 14.29 -6.42
N ASP A 20 6.92 13.26 -7.28
CA ASP A 20 6.58 13.33 -8.70
C ASP A 20 5.05 13.24 -9.00
N GLY A 21 4.22 13.20 -7.96
CA GLY A 21 2.76 13.18 -8.03
C GLY A 21 2.14 11.79 -8.27
N ARG A 22 2.96 10.73 -8.41
CA ARG A 22 2.46 9.36 -8.58
C ARG A 22 1.86 8.85 -7.28
N ALA A 23 0.63 8.35 -7.36
CA ALA A 23 -0.03 7.71 -6.23
C ALA A 23 0.49 6.28 -6.06
N PHE A 24 0.77 5.90 -4.82
CA PHE A 24 1.04 4.52 -4.41
C PHE A 24 0.08 4.11 -3.29
N ARG A 25 -0.11 2.81 -3.15
CA ARG A 25 -0.89 2.23 -2.05
C ARG A 25 -0.04 1.20 -1.34
N LEU A 26 -0.18 1.16 -0.02
CA LEU A 26 0.46 0.19 0.85
C LEU A 26 -0.63 -0.72 1.41
N LEU A 27 -0.41 -2.03 1.33
CA LEU A 27 -1.15 -3.01 2.10
C LEU A 27 -0.31 -3.36 3.33
N ASN A 28 -0.83 -3.06 4.52
CA ASN A 28 -0.22 -3.45 5.78
C ASN A 28 -0.94 -4.68 6.33
N VAL A 29 -0.19 -5.75 6.63
CA VAL A 29 -0.72 -6.96 7.29
C VAL A 29 0.03 -7.17 8.61
N LEU A 30 -0.72 -7.26 9.70
CA LEU A 30 -0.19 -7.34 11.07
C LEU A 30 -0.72 -8.61 11.76
N ASP A 31 0.15 -9.34 12.45
CA ASP A 31 -0.27 -10.36 13.42
C ASP A 31 -0.51 -9.68 14.78
N ASP A 32 -1.76 -9.75 15.25
CA ASP A 32 -2.21 -9.09 16.47
C ASP A 32 -1.55 -9.66 17.74
N PHE A 33 -0.94 -10.86 17.66
CA PHE A 33 -0.19 -11.46 18.76
C PHE A 33 1.24 -10.90 18.88
N ASN A 34 1.93 -10.71 17.75
CA ASN A 34 3.35 -10.32 17.72
C ASN A 34 3.57 -8.80 17.56
N ARG A 35 2.56 -8.03 17.12
CA ARG A 35 2.68 -6.59 16.77
C ARG A 35 3.84 -6.26 15.82
N GLU A 36 4.38 -7.24 15.10
CA GLU A 36 5.40 -7.04 14.07
C GLU A 36 4.73 -7.08 12.69
N GLY A 37 4.96 -6.04 11.89
CA GLY A 37 4.40 -5.87 10.55
C GLY A 37 5.00 -6.86 9.56
N LEU A 38 4.15 -7.75 9.03
CA LEU A 38 4.54 -8.91 8.21
C LEU A 38 4.77 -8.59 6.73
N GLY A 39 5.00 -7.31 6.39
CA GLY A 39 5.41 -6.90 5.04
C GLY A 39 4.60 -5.72 4.53
N ILE A 40 5.29 -4.87 3.76
CA ILE A 40 4.71 -3.74 3.05
C ILE A 40 4.82 -4.05 1.56
N GLU A 41 3.69 -4.28 0.90
CA GLU A 41 3.63 -4.42 -0.56
C GLU A 41 3.31 -3.06 -1.19
N VAL A 42 4.15 -2.61 -2.13
CA VAL A 42 4.03 -1.29 -2.78
C VAL A 42 3.58 -1.47 -4.23
N ASP A 43 2.36 -1.02 -4.54
CA ASP A 43 1.85 -0.95 -5.92
C ASP A 43 2.14 0.45 -6.50
N TYR A 44 2.97 0.50 -7.53
CA TYR A 44 3.28 1.72 -8.26
C TYR A 44 2.46 1.79 -9.56
N ARG A 45 1.53 2.73 -9.65
CA ARG A 45 0.93 3.06 -10.96
C ARG A 45 1.97 3.79 -11.81
N PRO A 46 2.34 3.29 -12.99
CA PRO A 46 3.18 4.06 -13.91
C PRO A 46 2.39 5.29 -14.38
N PHE A 47 3.05 6.45 -14.40
CA PHE A 47 2.50 7.68 -14.96
C PHE A 47 2.13 7.42 -16.43
N LYS A 48 0.84 7.36 -16.75
CA LYS A 48 0.39 7.37 -18.14
C LYS A 48 0.64 8.78 -18.67
N LYS A 49 1.71 8.95 -19.44
CA LYS A 49 1.93 10.16 -20.23
C LYS A 49 0.68 10.37 -21.09
N GLY A 50 -0.03 11.47 -20.84
CA GLY A 50 -1.18 11.88 -21.63
C GLY A 50 -0.81 11.87 -23.10
N ASN A 51 -1.70 11.33 -23.93
CA ASN A 51 -1.58 11.43 -25.37
C ASN A 51 -1.80 12.91 -25.74
N ASP A 52 -0.72 13.69 -25.78
CA ASP A 52 -0.68 15.11 -26.17
C ASP A 52 -0.96 15.28 -27.68
N ARG A 53 -2.10 14.78 -28.16
CA ARG A 53 -2.55 14.92 -29.56
C ARG A 53 -3.73 15.86 -29.72
N ASN A 54 -3.74 17.00 -29.03
CA ASN A 54 -4.60 18.10 -29.48
C ASN A 54 -4.09 19.47 -29.03
N ARG A 55 -3.00 19.91 -29.67
CA ARG A 55 -2.57 21.30 -29.64
C ARG A 55 -2.31 21.80 -31.06
N LEU A 56 -3.35 21.79 -31.89
CA LEU A 56 -3.59 22.68 -33.04
C LEU A 56 -5.09 22.83 -33.23
#